data_AF-A0A2A6NY59-F1
#
_entry.id   AF-A0A2A6NY59-F1
#
_cell.length_a   1.000
_cell.length_b   1.000
_cell.length_c   1.000
_cell.angle_alpha   90.00
_cell.angle_beta   90.00
_cell.angle_gamma   90.00
#
_symmetry.space_group_name_H-M   'P 1'
#
loop_
_entity.id
_entity.type
_entity.pdbx_description
1 polymer ?
#
loop_
_entity_poly.entity_id
_entity_poly.type
_entity_poly.pdbx_seq_one_letter_code
_entity_poly.pdbx_strand_id
1 'polypeptide(L)'
;MRAVFKAEADAYIRAASAPALLCLIPAQFQLCTLQQVIDRDGNDVSAEFSADLAFETEFVNATFHKIGNIGGDEARCIHRLFLAAGIKHTTDMSVSLTADGRIYKVIDFAVEEHEIWHQD
;
A
#
# COMPACT_ATOMS: atom_id res chain seq x y z
N MET A 1 8.91 -7.29 10.96
CA MET A 1 7.47 -7.17 10.70
C MET A 1 6.96 -5.74 10.87
N ARG A 2 7.04 -5.08 12.03
CA ARG A 2 6.61 -3.67 12.19
C ARG A 2 7.22 -2.68 11.19
N ALA A 3 8.49 -2.88 10.81
CA ALA A 3 9.15 -2.05 9.80
C ALA A 3 8.46 -2.13 8.41
N VAL A 4 7.96 -3.31 8.02
CA VAL A 4 7.21 -3.51 6.76
C VAL A 4 5.94 -2.67 6.76
N PHE A 5 5.09 -2.83 7.79
CA PHE A 5 3.86 -2.07 7.93
C PHE A 5 4.12 -0.56 7.98
N LYS A 6 5.21 -0.14 8.64
CA LYS A 6 5.59 1.26 8.65
C LYS A 6 5.97 1.77 7.25
N ALA A 7 6.75 0.99 6.50
CA ALA A 7 7.15 1.37 5.15
C ALA A 7 5.96 1.47 4.18
N GLU A 8 4.94 0.63 4.34
CA GLU A 8 3.68 0.68 3.60
C GLU A 8 2.85 1.91 3.99
N ALA A 9 2.60 2.12 5.29
CA ALA A 9 1.85 3.27 5.78
C ALA A 9 2.51 4.61 5.37
N ASP A 10 3.83 4.71 5.50
CA ASP A 10 4.60 5.87 5.04
C ASP A 10 4.48 6.06 3.51
N ALA A 11 4.38 4.98 2.74
CA ALA A 11 4.19 5.06 1.30
C ALA A 11 2.82 5.63 0.95
N TYR A 12 1.76 5.18 1.62
CA TYR A 12 0.42 5.75 1.45
C TYR A 12 0.37 7.23 1.85
N ILE A 13 1.00 7.63 2.96
CA ILE A 13 1.10 9.04 3.37
C ILE A 13 1.73 9.89 2.26
N ARG A 14 2.82 9.40 1.67
CA ARG A 14 3.52 10.10 0.56
C ARG A 14 2.67 10.15 -0.70
N ALA A 15 2.04 9.03 -1.08
CA ALA A 15 1.20 8.96 -2.26
C ALA A 15 -0.04 9.86 -2.15
N ALA A 16 -0.70 9.88 -0.99
CA ALA A 16 -1.83 10.76 -0.70
C ALA A 16 -1.44 12.25 -0.72
N SER A 17 -0.18 12.58 -0.44
CA SER A 17 0.34 13.95 -0.47
C SER A 17 0.84 14.39 -1.86
N ALA A 18 0.94 13.47 -2.82
CA ALA A 18 1.43 13.74 -4.17
C ALA A 18 0.23 13.79 -5.15
N PRO A 19 -0.11 14.96 -5.74
CA PRO A 19 -1.30 15.09 -6.59
C PRO A 19 -1.37 14.10 -7.76
N ALA A 20 -0.23 13.75 -8.34
CA ALA A 20 -0.16 12.77 -9.44
C ALA A 20 -0.44 11.33 -9.00
N LEU A 21 -0.27 11.00 -7.71
CA LEU A 21 -0.50 9.67 -7.16
C LEU A 21 -1.84 9.55 -6.45
N LEU A 22 -2.41 10.65 -5.98
CA LEU A 22 -3.68 10.66 -5.24
C LEU A 22 -4.82 9.98 -5.99
N CYS A 23 -4.89 10.12 -7.31
CA CYS A 23 -5.91 9.46 -8.13
C CYS A 23 -5.62 7.96 -8.38
N LEU A 24 -4.36 7.55 -8.26
CA LEU A 24 -3.87 6.20 -8.55
C LEU A 24 -3.93 5.27 -7.33
N ILE A 25 -3.98 5.80 -6.12
CA ILE A 25 -4.16 4.98 -4.92
C ILE A 25 -5.66 4.84 -4.59
N PRO A 26 -6.05 3.81 -3.83
CA PRO A 26 -7.37 3.77 -3.19
C PRO A 26 -7.66 5.08 -2.43
N ALA A 27 -8.87 5.62 -2.60
CA ALA A 27 -9.24 6.90 -2.03
C ALA A 27 -9.40 6.85 -0.50
N GLN A 28 -9.58 8.01 0.13
CA GLN A 28 -9.91 8.12 1.57
C GLN A 28 -8.89 7.45 2.50
N PHE A 29 -7.60 7.44 2.13
CA PHE A 29 -6.56 6.97 3.03
C PHE A 29 -6.57 7.78 4.34
N GLN A 30 -6.65 7.07 5.47
CA GLN A 30 -6.47 7.64 6.79
C GLN A 30 -5.88 6.62 7.76
N LEU A 31 -4.99 7.08 8.64
CA LEU A 31 -4.52 6.28 9.76
C LEU A 31 -5.68 6.08 10.75
N CYS A 32 -5.84 4.84 11.22
CA CYS A 32 -6.84 4.50 12.20
C CYS A 32 -6.47 5.12 13.55
N THR A 33 -7.49 5.50 14.32
CA THR A 33 -7.31 5.76 15.76
C THR A 33 -7.10 4.43 16.48
N LEU A 34 -6.45 4.46 17.64
CA LEU A 34 -6.19 3.25 18.44
C LEU A 34 -7.51 2.52 18.72
N GLN A 35 -7.70 1.36 18.10
CA GLN A 35 -8.87 0.51 18.31
C GLN A 35 -8.54 -0.53 19.37
N GLN A 36 -9.49 -0.75 20.28
CA GLN A 36 -9.39 -1.84 21.24
C GLN A 36 -9.60 -3.17 20.51
N VAL A 37 -8.65 -4.09 20.61
CA VAL A 37 -8.75 -5.44 20.07
C VAL A 37 -9.09 -6.40 21.21
N ILE A 38 -10.27 -7.00 21.15
CA ILE A 38 -10.75 -7.97 22.12
C ILE A 38 -10.71 -9.36 21.50
N ASP A 39 -10.04 -10.30 22.17
CA ASP A 39 -10.00 -11.70 21.74
C ASP A 39 -11.35 -12.42 22.01
N ARG A 40 -11.45 -13.69 21.59
CA ARG A 40 -12.66 -14.49 21.79
C ARG A 40 -13.00 -14.75 23.27
N ASP A 41 -12.01 -14.67 24.15
CA ASP A 41 -12.10 -14.96 25.57
C ASP A 41 -12.38 -13.66 26.38
N GLY A 42 -12.48 -12.51 25.69
CA GLY A 42 -12.79 -11.21 26.25
C GLY A 42 -11.57 -10.42 26.72
N ASN A 43 -10.35 -10.88 26.44
CA ASN A 43 -9.13 -10.19 26.85
C ASN A 43 -8.79 -9.07 25.86
N ASP A 44 -8.32 -7.94 26.40
CA ASP A 44 -7.74 -6.87 25.60
C ASP A 44 -6.32 -7.27 25.16
N VAL A 45 -6.18 -7.54 23.87
CA VAL A 45 -4.92 -7.91 23.22
C VAL A 45 -4.37 -6.78 22.35
N SER A 46 -4.87 -5.54 22.51
CA SER A 46 -4.49 -4.39 21.67
C SER A 46 -2.98 -4.13 21.64
N ALA A 47 -2.29 -4.43 22.75
CA ALA A 47 -0.84 -4.25 22.87
C ALA A 47 -0.02 -5.21 21.96
N GLU A 48 -0.64 -6.27 21.45
CA GLU A 48 -0.02 -7.22 20.52
C GLU A 48 -0.05 -6.73 19.07
N PHE A 49 -0.81 -5.65 18.78
CA PHE A 49 -0.99 -5.09 17.45
C PHE A 49 -0.31 -3.72 17.33
N SER A 50 0.16 -3.40 16.12
CA SER A 50 0.70 -2.06 15.80
C SER A 50 -0.40 -1.12 15.33
N ALA A 51 -1.34 -0.79 16.23
CA ALA A 51 -2.51 0.02 15.90
C ALA A 51 -2.17 1.45 15.43
N ASP A 52 -0.97 1.95 15.76
CA ASP A 52 -0.41 3.22 15.26
C ASP A 52 -0.05 3.18 13.76
N LEU A 53 0.00 1.99 13.17
CA LEU A 53 0.29 1.75 11.75
C LEU A 53 -0.93 1.23 10.98
N ALA A 54 -2.06 1.01 11.67
CA ALA A 54 -3.29 0.63 11.01
C ALA A 54 -3.85 1.81 10.21
N PHE A 55 -4.37 1.54 9.03
CA PHE A 55 -5.02 2.53 8.18
C PHE A 55 -6.20 1.91 7.46
N GLU A 56 -7.09 2.78 7.00
CA GLU A 56 -8.21 2.42 6.14
C GLU A 56 -8.17 3.22 4.83
N THR A 57 -8.81 2.66 3.82
CA THR A 57 -8.88 3.23 2.48
C THR A 57 -10.07 2.64 1.72
N GLU A 58 -10.36 3.17 0.54
CA GLU A 58 -11.42 2.73 -0.37
C GLU A 58 -11.35 1.22 -0.64
N PHE A 59 -12.51 0.54 -0.53
CA PHE A 59 -12.66 -0.80 -1.08
C PHE A 59 -12.79 -0.73 -2.61
N VAL A 60 -11.77 -1.19 -3.31
CA VAL A 60 -11.75 -1.22 -4.78
C VAL A 60 -12.23 -2.58 -5.28
N ASN A 61 -13.46 -2.64 -5.80
CA ASN A 61 -14.01 -3.85 -6.43
C ASN A 61 -13.45 -4.04 -7.85
N ALA A 62 -12.22 -4.52 -7.96
CA ALA A 62 -11.56 -4.79 -9.23
C ALA A 62 -10.61 -5.99 -9.13
N THR A 63 -10.27 -6.56 -10.28
CA THR A 63 -9.18 -7.53 -10.38
C THR A 63 -7.84 -6.79 -10.39
N PHE A 64 -6.91 -7.26 -9.57
CA PHE A 64 -5.55 -6.74 -9.51
C PHE A 64 -4.56 -7.72 -10.15
N HIS A 65 -3.57 -7.15 -10.84
CA HIS A 65 -2.48 -7.86 -11.51
C HIS A 65 -1.14 -7.32 -11.02
N LYS A 66 -0.12 -8.16 -10.90
CA LYS A 66 1.24 -7.67 -10.62
C LYS A 66 1.72 -6.78 -11.76
N ILE A 67 2.29 -5.62 -11.42
CA ILE A 67 2.72 -4.66 -12.43
C ILE A 67 3.83 -5.20 -13.34
N GLY A 68 4.64 -6.14 -12.86
CA GLY A 68 5.63 -6.84 -13.69
C GLY A 68 5.03 -7.55 -14.91
N ASN A 69 3.74 -7.88 -14.87
CA ASN A 69 3.00 -8.46 -15.99
C ASN A 69 2.37 -7.40 -16.91
N ILE A 70 2.33 -6.14 -16.48
CA ILE A 70 1.85 -4.99 -17.24
C ILE A 70 3.07 -4.34 -17.88
N GLY A 71 3.46 -4.81 -19.07
CA GLY A 71 4.57 -4.23 -19.81
C GLY A 71 4.26 -2.86 -20.41
N GLY A 72 5.31 -2.11 -20.79
CA GLY A 72 5.19 -0.95 -21.67
C GLY A 72 5.44 0.42 -21.03
N ASP A 73 5.00 1.47 -21.72
CA ASP A 73 5.25 2.86 -21.36
C ASP A 73 4.51 3.30 -20.10
N GLU A 74 3.32 2.75 -19.89
CA GLU A 74 2.46 3.11 -18.77
C GLU A 74 3.05 2.63 -17.44
N ALA A 75 3.44 1.37 -17.32
CA ALA A 75 4.09 0.87 -16.10
C ALA A 75 5.36 1.66 -15.77
N ARG A 76 6.18 1.99 -16.78
CA ARG A 76 7.37 2.86 -16.59
C ARG A 76 7.00 4.25 -16.10
N CYS A 77 5.89 4.81 -16.59
CA CYS A 77 5.37 6.09 -16.12
C CYS A 77 4.97 6.01 -14.64
N ILE A 78 4.20 4.98 -14.25
CA ILE A 78 3.77 4.79 -12.86
C ILE A 78 4.98 4.62 -11.94
N HIS A 79 5.96 3.77 -12.27
CA HIS A 79 7.19 3.64 -11.47
C HIS A 79 7.92 4.97 -11.27
N ARG A 80 8.01 5.82 -12.30
CA ARG A 80 8.64 7.14 -12.19
C ARG A 80 7.85 8.08 -11.28
N LEU A 81 6.52 8.05 -11.32
CA LEU A 81 5.68 8.86 -10.45
C LEU A 81 5.88 8.49 -8.98
N PHE A 82 5.85 7.19 -8.67
CA PHE A 82 6.11 6.69 -7.31
C PHE A 82 7.54 7.00 -6.85
N LEU A 83 8.53 6.80 -7.71
CA LEU A 83 9.92 7.12 -7.41
C LEU A 83 10.12 8.62 -7.13
N ALA A 84 9.46 9.50 -7.90
CA ALA A 84 9.49 10.95 -7.69
C ALA A 84 8.87 11.37 -6.34
N ALA A 85 7.91 10.59 -5.82
CA ALA A 85 7.36 10.74 -4.47
C ALA A 85 8.22 10.07 -3.39
N GLY A 86 9.39 9.51 -3.75
CA GLY A 86 10.29 8.83 -2.83
C GLY A 86 9.80 7.44 -2.41
N ILE A 87 8.91 6.81 -3.17
CA ILE A 87 8.41 5.45 -2.95
C ILE A 87 9.16 4.52 -3.90
N LYS A 88 10.07 3.70 -3.37
CA LYS A 88 11.04 2.96 -4.19
C LYS A 88 10.63 1.51 -4.43
N HIS A 89 10.00 0.88 -3.44
CA HIS A 89 9.58 -0.51 -3.56
C HIS A 89 8.23 -0.59 -4.29
N THR A 90 8.32 -0.67 -5.62
CA THR A 90 7.18 -0.64 -6.55
C THR A 90 7.19 -1.79 -7.53
N THR A 91 8.24 -2.61 -7.54
CA THR A 91 8.43 -3.71 -8.50
C THR A 91 7.38 -4.80 -8.35
N ASP A 92 6.85 -4.97 -7.14
CA ASP A 92 5.86 -6.01 -6.80
C ASP A 92 4.46 -5.45 -6.55
N MET A 93 4.21 -4.19 -6.92
CA MET A 93 2.91 -3.57 -6.73
C MET A 93 1.85 -4.23 -7.60
N SER A 94 0.63 -4.24 -7.07
CA SER A 94 -0.54 -4.78 -7.74
C SER A 94 -1.36 -3.62 -8.32
N VAL A 95 -1.80 -3.76 -9.57
CA VAL A 95 -2.55 -2.73 -10.27
C VAL A 95 -3.87 -3.26 -10.81
N SER A 96 -4.91 -2.44 -10.74
CA SER A 96 -6.15 -2.67 -11.47
C SER A 96 -6.15 -1.87 -12.77
N LEU A 97 -6.87 -2.38 -13.77
CA LEU A 97 -6.94 -1.77 -15.08
C LEU A 97 -8.34 -1.24 -15.39
N THR A 98 -8.41 -0.15 -16.14
CA THR A 98 -9.62 0.31 -16.82
C THR A 98 -9.96 -0.59 -18.00
N ALA A 99 -11.15 -0.41 -18.58
CA ALA A 99 -11.59 -1.16 -19.76
C ALA A 99 -10.69 -0.94 -21.00
N ASP A 100 -10.02 0.20 -21.11
CA ASP A 100 -9.04 0.49 -22.18
C ASP A 100 -7.61 0.04 -21.85
N GLY A 101 -7.42 -0.70 -20.74
CA GLY A 101 -6.15 -1.30 -20.36
C GLY A 101 -5.19 -0.36 -19.61
N ARG A 102 -5.66 0.81 -19.16
CA ARG A 102 -4.86 1.76 -18.38
C ARG A 102 -4.85 1.43 -16.91
N ILE A 103 -3.78 1.78 -16.20
CA ILE A 103 -3.68 1.61 -14.76
C ILE A 103 -4.67 2.56 -14.06
N TYR A 104 -5.58 1.98 -13.29
CA TYR A 104 -6.60 2.69 -12.53
C TYR A 104 -6.22 2.86 -11.07
N LYS A 105 -6.00 1.74 -10.36
CA LYS A 105 -5.57 1.74 -8.96
C LYS A 105 -4.30 0.94 -8.76
N VAL A 106 -3.49 1.34 -7.78
CA VAL A 106 -2.21 0.73 -7.40
C VAL A 106 -2.23 0.46 -5.91
N ILE A 107 -1.87 -0.76 -5.51
CA ILE A 107 -1.73 -1.24 -4.12
C ILE A 107 -0.44 -2.06 -3.98
N ASP A 108 -0.14 -2.55 -2.78
CA ASP A 108 1.05 -3.37 -2.47
C ASP A 108 2.39 -2.68 -2.80
N PHE A 109 2.55 -1.42 -2.35
CA PHE A 109 3.78 -0.64 -2.54
C PHE A 109 4.33 -0.14 -1.20
N ALA A 110 5.65 0.06 -1.12
CA ALA A 110 6.32 0.51 0.10
C ALA A 110 7.44 1.53 -0.21
N VAL A 111 7.82 2.34 0.79
CA VAL A 111 8.92 3.31 0.63
C VAL A 111 10.24 2.61 0.29
N GLU A 112 10.50 1.50 0.95
CA GLU A 112 11.68 0.66 0.77
C GLU A 112 11.34 -0.82 1.05
N GLU A 113 12.22 -1.71 0.60
CA GLU A 113 12.09 -3.14 0.81
C GLU A 113 12.66 -3.54 2.18
N HIS A 114 11.95 -4.41 2.87
CA HIS A 114 12.39 -5.02 4.12
C HIS A 114 12.29 -6.53 4.01
N GLU A 115 13.41 -7.19 3.70
CA GLU A 115 13.50 -8.66 3.75
C GLU A 115 13.50 -9.13 5.21
N ILE A 116 12.52 -9.97 5.57
CA ILE A 116 12.52 -10.66 6.85
C ILE A 116 13.17 -12.02 6.64
N TRP A 117 14.42 -12.17 7.08
CA TRP A 117 15.07 -13.46 7.16
C TRP A 117 14.51 -14.23 8.35
N HIS A 118 13.81 -15.33 8.11
CA HIS A 118 13.54 -16.32 9.16
C HIS A 118 14.83 -17.10 9.41
N GLN A 119 15.41 -16.99 10.60
CA GLN A 119 16.36 -18.00 11.07
C GLN A 119 15.53 -19.19 11.54
N ASP A 120 15.77 -20.35 10.93
CA ASP A 120 15.20 -21.65 11.29
C ASP A 120 15.52 -22.04 12.74
#